data_AF-F4CKR9-F1
#
_entry.id   AF-F4CKR9-F1
#
_cell.length_a   1.000
_cell.length_b   1.000
_cell.length_c   1.000
_cell.angle_alpha   90.00
_cell.angle_beta   90.00
_cell.angle_gamma   90.00
#
_symmetry.space_group_name_H-M   'P 1'
#
loop_
_entity.id
_entity.type
_entity.pdbx_description
1 polymer ?
#
loop_
_entity_poly.entity_id
_entity_poly.type
_entity_poly.pdbx_seq_one_letter_code
_entity_poly.pdbx_strand_id
1 'polypeptide(L)'
;MSTAPEQLVAQLADALYGTGHPATQPWLFRPLLRLLAEGEPVTLDRLAEAAGTSVDQVRQALAAEPDTEYDADGRVVGLGLTQNPTPHRVEIDGRTLYGWCAMDTLMFPLILQRPVHVLSTCPATGTEIRLTAEPERVTDVEPATAVVSQVPAPEDGCGVRAPVCDQGHFFGSAQAAADWQRQHPESVVLPVADGHVFGRRLLEALFSADALPTPQE
;
A
#
# COMPACT_ATOMS: atom_id res chain seq x y z
N MET A 1 19.02 10.93 -16.68
CA MET A 1 17.77 10.39 -17.24
C MET A 1 17.20 9.47 -16.17
N SER A 2 16.01 9.74 -15.66
CA SER A 2 15.39 8.89 -14.62
C SER A 2 15.01 7.53 -15.21
N THR A 3 15.11 6.49 -14.40
CA THR A 3 14.72 5.12 -14.78
C THR A 3 13.20 4.96 -14.78
N ALA A 4 12.67 3.94 -15.46
CA ALA A 4 11.22 3.68 -15.49
C ALA A 4 10.59 3.52 -14.09
N PRO A 5 11.21 2.80 -13.11
CA PRO A 5 10.70 2.76 -11.75
C PRO A 5 10.69 4.13 -11.05
N GLU A 6 11.69 4.98 -11.29
CA GLU A 6 11.72 6.34 -10.72
C GLU A 6 10.63 7.24 -11.28
N GLN A 7 10.35 7.14 -12.58
CA GLN A 7 9.25 7.85 -13.22
C GLN A 7 7.90 7.40 -12.65
N LEU A 8 7.74 6.09 -12.44
CA LEU A 8 6.52 5.53 -11.88
C LEU A 8 6.27 5.94 -10.42
N VAL A 9 7.33 6.04 -9.60
CA VAL A 9 7.22 6.59 -8.23
C VAL A 9 6.67 8.02 -8.27
N ALA A 10 7.22 8.87 -9.13
CA ALA A 10 6.77 10.26 -9.24
C ALA A 10 5.31 10.34 -9.71
N GLN A 11 4.94 9.58 -10.74
CA GLN A 11 3.57 9.54 -11.25
C GLN A 11 2.55 9.08 -10.20
N LEU A 12 2.86 8.03 -9.43
CA LEU A 12 2.00 7.55 -8.35
C LEU A 12 1.86 8.60 -7.25
N ALA A 13 2.97 9.22 -6.84
CA ALA A 13 2.93 10.27 -5.83
C ALA A 13 2.07 11.45 -6.30
N ASP A 14 2.31 11.97 -7.50
CA ASP A 14 1.56 13.09 -8.07
C ASP A 14 0.06 12.78 -8.16
N ALA A 15 -0.32 11.58 -8.59
CA ALA A 15 -1.71 11.17 -8.66
C ALA A 15 -2.37 11.08 -7.27
N LEU A 16 -1.67 10.52 -6.29
CA LEU A 16 -2.15 10.44 -4.90
C LEU A 16 -2.33 11.83 -4.27
N TYR A 17 -1.45 12.78 -4.59
CA TYR A 17 -1.60 14.17 -4.18
C TYR A 17 -2.74 14.88 -4.88
N GLY A 18 -2.91 14.65 -6.18
CA GLY A 18 -3.98 15.24 -6.99
C GLY A 18 -5.38 14.88 -6.50
N THR A 19 -5.55 13.71 -5.86
CA THR A 19 -6.83 13.26 -5.30
C THR A 19 -7.02 13.62 -3.82
N GLY A 20 -5.97 14.12 -3.15
CA GLY A 20 -5.98 14.36 -1.70
C GLY A 20 -6.03 13.08 -0.87
N HIS A 21 -5.60 11.95 -1.44
CA HIS A 21 -5.69 10.63 -0.85
C HIS A 21 -5.12 10.58 0.58
N PRO A 22 -5.76 9.91 1.56
CA PRO A 22 -5.28 9.78 2.94
C PRO A 22 -3.82 9.34 3.09
N ALA A 23 -3.30 8.50 2.18
CA ALA A 23 -1.90 8.08 2.18
C ALA A 23 -0.89 9.23 2.00
N THR A 24 -1.31 10.35 1.39
CA THR A 24 -0.51 11.60 1.29
C THR A 24 -0.53 12.43 2.57
N GLN A 25 -1.32 12.01 3.56
CA GLN A 25 -1.50 12.71 4.82
C GLN A 25 -0.84 11.90 5.95
N PRO A 26 0.48 12.05 6.18
CA PRO A 26 1.20 11.28 7.19
C PRO A 26 0.58 11.37 8.59
N TRP A 27 -0.03 12.51 8.93
CA TRP A 27 -0.71 12.73 10.21
C TRP A 27 -1.93 11.82 10.40
N LEU A 28 -2.56 11.34 9.32
CA LEU A 28 -3.71 10.44 9.34
C LEU A 28 -3.28 8.99 9.11
N PHE A 29 -2.51 8.75 8.05
CA PHE A 29 -2.22 7.39 7.60
C PHE A 29 -1.33 6.62 8.58
N ARG A 30 -0.32 7.28 9.17
CA ARG A 30 0.58 6.63 10.14
C ARG A 30 -0.15 6.17 11.42
N PRO A 31 -0.92 7.00 12.12
CA PRO A 31 -1.66 6.54 13.30
C PRO A 31 -2.73 5.51 12.94
N LEU A 32 -3.44 5.67 11.82
CA LEU A 32 -4.44 4.69 11.39
C LEU A 32 -3.81 3.31 11.13
N LEU A 33 -2.70 3.24 10.39
CA LEU A 33 -2.02 1.98 10.12
C LEU A 33 -1.54 1.31 11.41
N ARG A 34 -1.03 2.08 12.38
CA ARG A 34 -0.61 1.57 13.69
C ARG A 34 -1.78 0.99 14.48
N LEU A 35 -2.93 1.68 14.49
CA LEU A 35 -4.13 1.20 15.18
C LEU A 35 -4.71 -0.04 14.50
N LEU A 36 -4.77 -0.08 13.16
CA LEU A 36 -5.23 -1.27 12.42
C LEU A 36 -4.32 -2.48 12.66
N ALA A 37 -3.01 -2.27 12.83
CA ALA A 37 -2.07 -3.33 13.16
C ALA A 37 -2.31 -3.96 14.56
N GLU A 38 -3.10 -3.32 15.43
CA GLU A 38 -3.55 -3.90 16.70
C GLU A 38 -4.62 -4.98 16.51
N GLY A 39 -5.19 -5.10 15.30
CA GLY A 39 -6.14 -6.14 14.92
C GLY A 39 -7.60 -5.87 15.28
N GLU A 40 -7.90 -4.66 15.77
CA GLU A 40 -9.24 -4.28 16.21
C GLU A 40 -9.80 -3.13 15.35
N PRO A 41 -11.13 -3.06 15.13
CA PRO A 41 -11.76 -1.93 14.44
C PRO A 41 -11.45 -0.59 15.10
N VAL A 42 -11.14 0.44 14.29
CA VAL A 42 -10.66 1.74 14.75
C VAL A 42 -11.79 2.77 14.75
N THR A 43 -12.17 3.26 15.92
CA THR A 43 -13.12 4.38 16.04
C THR A 43 -12.48 5.70 15.61
N LEU A 44 -13.26 6.63 15.08
CA LEU A 44 -12.76 7.96 14.71
C LEU A 44 -12.21 8.76 15.91
N ASP A 45 -12.78 8.59 17.11
CA ASP A 45 -12.27 9.22 18.34
C ASP A 45 -10.85 8.76 18.68
N ARG A 46 -10.61 7.44 18.66
CA ARG A 46 -9.28 6.86 18.89
C ARG A 46 -8.28 7.30 17.82
N LEU A 47 -8.70 7.38 16.56
CA LEU A 47 -7.84 7.86 15.49
C LEU A 47 -7.51 9.35 15.66
N ALA A 48 -8.49 10.18 16.03
CA ALA A 48 -8.29 11.60 16.29
C ALA A 48 -7.34 11.85 17.47
N GLU A 49 -7.50 11.08 18.55
CA GLU A 49 -6.59 11.09 19.70
C GLU A 49 -5.16 10.73 19.28
N ALA A 50 -4.98 9.63 18.55
CA ALA A 50 -3.68 9.17 18.08
C ALA A 50 -3.02 10.13 17.06
N ALA A 51 -3.84 10.82 16.26
CA ALA A 51 -3.39 11.80 15.26
C ALA A 51 -3.18 13.21 15.85
N GLY A 52 -3.60 13.47 17.10
CA GLY A 52 -3.50 14.79 17.73
C GLY A 52 -4.37 15.86 17.04
N THR A 53 -5.53 15.47 16.53
CA THR A 53 -6.41 16.31 15.71
C THR A 53 -7.88 16.12 16.11
N SER A 54 -8.82 16.80 15.45
CA SER A 54 -10.25 16.63 15.71
C SER A 54 -10.85 15.46 14.94
N VAL A 55 -11.93 14.87 15.49
CA VAL A 55 -12.73 13.84 14.81
C VAL A 55 -13.28 14.32 13.47
N ASP A 56 -13.66 15.61 13.38
CA ASP A 56 -14.17 16.19 12.15
C ASP A 56 -13.11 16.26 11.05
N GLN A 57 -11.86 16.60 11.41
CA GLN A 57 -10.72 16.57 10.46
C GLN A 57 -10.41 15.15 9.99
N VAL A 58 -10.42 14.17 10.91
CA VAL A 58 -10.27 12.75 10.55
C VAL A 58 -11.36 12.33 9.56
N ARG A 59 -12.62 12.64 9.86
CA ARG A 59 -13.76 12.28 9.01
C ARG A 59 -13.65 12.90 7.62
N GLN A 60 -13.30 14.18 7.54
CA GLN A 60 -13.13 14.88 6.26
C GLN A 60 -12.00 14.27 5.44
N ALA A 61 -10.87 13.95 6.08
CA ALA A 61 -9.73 13.37 5.39
C ALA A 61 -10.01 11.93 4.91
N LEU A 62 -10.68 11.10 5.71
CA LEU A 62 -11.09 9.75 5.28
C LEU A 62 -12.13 9.78 4.15
N ALA A 63 -12.96 10.83 4.07
CA ALA A 63 -13.94 10.98 2.98
C ALA A 63 -13.28 11.22 1.60
N ALA A 64 -12.00 11.56 1.56
CA ALA A 64 -11.23 11.69 0.32
C ALA A 64 -10.86 10.33 -0.30
N GLU A 65 -11.00 9.22 0.44
CA GLU A 65 -10.81 7.87 -0.09
C GLU A 65 -12.07 7.02 0.08
N PRO A 66 -12.88 6.88 -1.00
CA PRO A 66 -14.15 6.16 -0.94
C PRO A 66 -14.00 4.67 -0.65
N ASP A 67 -12.82 4.07 -0.89
CA ASP A 67 -12.57 2.65 -0.64
C ASP A 67 -12.17 2.35 0.82
N THR A 68 -12.15 3.36 1.70
CA THR A 68 -11.99 3.16 3.15
C THR A 68 -13.06 2.19 3.65
N GLU A 69 -12.62 1.11 4.31
CA GLU A 69 -13.52 0.04 4.76
C GLU A 69 -14.00 0.32 6.19
N TYR A 70 -15.32 0.21 6.39
CA TYR A 70 -15.96 0.41 7.69
C TYR A 70 -16.76 -0.84 8.11
N ASP A 71 -16.81 -1.11 9.42
CA ASP A 71 -17.74 -2.09 9.99
C ASP A 71 -19.17 -1.53 10.08
N ALA A 72 -20.11 -2.36 10.56
CA ALA A 72 -21.51 -1.97 10.72
C ALA A 72 -21.74 -0.83 11.75
N ASP A 73 -20.77 -0.60 12.64
CA ASP A 73 -20.81 0.45 13.66
C ASP A 73 -20.09 1.73 13.18
N GLY A 74 -19.61 1.77 11.93
CA GLY A 74 -18.89 2.91 11.35
C GLY A 74 -17.44 3.06 11.82
N ARG A 75 -16.84 2.01 12.37
CA ARG A 75 -15.40 1.97 12.71
C ARG A 75 -14.59 1.58 11.49
N VAL A 76 -13.41 2.16 11.33
CA VAL A 76 -12.50 1.83 10.22
C VAL A 76 -11.92 0.44 10.44
N VAL A 77 -12.10 -0.45 9.47
CA VAL A 77 -11.53 -1.81 9.45
C VAL A 77 -10.50 -2.00 8.35
N GLY A 78 -10.35 -1.03 7.44
CA GLY A 78 -9.31 -1.10 6.43
C GLY A 78 -9.04 0.19 5.65
N LEU A 79 -7.75 0.44 5.42
CA LEU A 79 -7.21 1.44 4.50
C LEU A 79 -5.78 1.00 4.14
N GLY A 80 -5.61 0.35 2.99
CA GLY A 80 -4.37 -0.37 2.62
C GLY A 80 -4.18 -1.65 3.45
N LEU A 81 -3.98 -1.54 4.76
CA LEU A 81 -4.07 -2.65 5.71
C LEU A 81 -5.54 -2.84 6.12
N THR A 82 -6.01 -4.08 6.20
CA THR A 82 -7.41 -4.39 6.46
C THR A 82 -7.61 -5.68 7.27
N GLN A 83 -8.72 -5.75 7.98
CA GLN A 83 -9.21 -6.96 8.65
C GLN A 83 -10.00 -7.88 7.69
N ASN A 84 -10.41 -7.36 6.53
CA ASN A 84 -11.14 -8.13 5.52
C ASN A 84 -10.17 -9.05 4.75
N PRO A 85 -10.50 -10.34 4.55
CA PRO A 85 -9.64 -11.24 3.80
C PRO A 85 -9.35 -10.78 2.37
N THR A 86 -8.07 -10.74 2.02
CA THR A 86 -7.56 -10.53 0.64
C THR A 86 -6.58 -11.66 0.30
N PRO A 87 -6.12 -11.79 -0.97
CA PRO A 87 -5.06 -12.71 -1.33
C PRO A 87 -3.72 -12.45 -0.62
N HIS A 88 -3.52 -11.26 -0.02
CA HIS A 88 -2.26 -10.83 0.61
C HIS A 88 -2.40 -10.87 2.13
N ARG A 89 -2.30 -12.06 2.72
CA ARG A 89 -2.31 -12.24 4.17
C ARG A 89 -1.02 -11.68 4.76
N VAL A 90 -1.14 -10.87 5.80
CA VAL A 90 -0.01 -10.39 6.59
C VAL A 90 -0.14 -10.81 8.05
N GLU A 91 0.99 -11.01 8.71
CA GLU A 91 1.06 -11.27 10.14
C GLU A 91 1.96 -10.24 10.81
N ILE A 92 1.40 -9.56 11.81
CA ILE A 92 2.03 -8.45 12.54
C ILE A 92 1.82 -8.71 14.03
N ASP A 93 2.92 -8.88 14.78
CA ASP A 93 2.88 -9.17 16.23
C ASP A 93 1.93 -10.34 16.58
N GLY A 94 1.92 -11.39 15.76
CA GLY A 94 1.09 -12.59 15.92
C GLY A 94 -0.38 -12.42 15.50
N ARG A 95 -0.77 -11.29 14.92
CA ARG A 95 -2.13 -11.01 14.45
C ARG A 95 -2.21 -11.18 12.94
N THR A 96 -3.25 -11.85 12.48
CA THR A 96 -3.53 -12.03 11.04
C THR A 96 -4.37 -10.88 10.52
N LEU A 97 -3.85 -10.18 9.52
CA LEU A 97 -4.50 -9.10 8.78
C LEU A 97 -4.25 -9.31 7.28
N TYR A 98 -4.65 -8.35 6.45
CA TYR A 98 -4.49 -8.42 5.01
C TYR A 98 -4.08 -7.08 4.41
N GLY A 99 -3.31 -7.09 3.33
CA GLY A 99 -3.04 -5.91 2.51
C GLY A 99 -3.97 -5.84 1.30
N TRP A 100 -4.33 -4.65 0.84
CA TRP A 100 -5.12 -4.49 -0.39
C TRP A 100 -4.33 -4.93 -1.63
N CYS A 101 -3.02 -4.73 -1.66
CA CYS A 101 -2.15 -5.23 -2.73
C CYS A 101 -0.80 -5.75 -2.22
N ALA A 102 -0.03 -6.35 -3.12
CA ALA A 102 1.32 -6.83 -2.83
C ALA A 102 2.27 -5.69 -2.38
N MET A 103 2.21 -4.52 -3.03
CA MET A 103 3.08 -3.37 -2.71
C MET A 103 2.80 -2.82 -1.31
N ASP A 104 1.54 -2.76 -0.88
CA ASP A 104 1.16 -2.34 0.48
C ASP A 104 1.89 -3.17 1.53
N THR A 105 1.94 -4.49 1.35
CA THR A 105 2.61 -5.40 2.30
C THR A 105 4.10 -5.11 2.46
N LEU A 106 4.77 -4.59 1.42
CA LEU A 106 6.18 -4.20 1.46
C LEU A 106 6.37 -2.81 2.08
N MET A 107 5.34 -1.95 2.06
CA MET A 107 5.37 -0.60 2.64
C MET A 107 5.00 -0.57 4.12
N PHE A 108 4.15 -1.47 4.60
CA PHE A 108 3.76 -1.54 6.02
C PHE A 108 4.93 -1.55 7.01
N PRO A 109 5.99 -2.38 6.88
CA PRO A 109 7.09 -2.37 7.84
C PRO A 109 7.83 -1.03 7.90
N LEU A 110 7.87 -0.27 6.79
CA LEU A 110 8.49 1.05 6.73
C LEU A 110 7.74 2.08 7.58
N ILE A 111 6.44 1.91 7.76
CA ILE A 111 5.60 2.82 8.56
C ILE A 111 5.49 2.34 10.01
N LEU A 112 5.29 1.03 10.18
CA LEU A 112 5.08 0.38 11.48
C LEU A 112 6.38 0.18 12.27
N GLN A 113 7.53 0.28 11.59
CA GLN A 113 8.88 0.10 12.14
C GLN A 113 9.03 -1.24 12.88
N ARG A 114 8.44 -2.29 12.30
CA ARG A 114 8.49 -3.67 12.78
C ARG A 114 8.31 -4.66 11.61
N PRO A 115 8.76 -5.92 11.73
CA PRO A 115 8.61 -6.91 10.67
C PRO A 115 7.14 -7.24 10.37
N VAL A 116 6.88 -7.59 9.11
CA VAL A 116 5.60 -8.08 8.60
C VAL A 116 5.86 -9.39 7.85
N HIS A 117 5.24 -10.49 8.29
CA HIS A 117 5.28 -11.75 7.55
C HIS A 117 4.17 -11.76 6.52
N VAL A 118 4.49 -12.06 5.27
CA VAL A 118 3.53 -11.99 4.16
C VAL A 118 3.36 -13.37 3.56
N LEU A 119 2.11 -13.72 3.29
CA LEU A 119 1.68 -14.89 2.55
C LEU A 119 0.75 -14.44 1.42
N SER A 120 1.10 -14.80 0.19
CA SER A 120 0.33 -14.45 -0.99
C SER A 120 0.26 -15.62 -1.96
N THR A 121 -0.56 -15.49 -3.00
CA THR A 121 -0.65 -16.48 -4.09
C THR A 121 -0.39 -15.80 -5.43
N CYS A 122 0.43 -16.44 -6.27
CA CYS A 122 0.66 -16.03 -7.65
C CYS A 122 -0.64 -16.18 -8.45
N PRO A 123 -1.22 -15.11 -9.02
CA PRO A 123 -2.50 -15.21 -9.73
C PRO A 123 -2.39 -16.03 -11.03
N ALA A 124 -1.20 -16.09 -11.63
CA ALA A 124 -0.98 -16.83 -12.88
C ALA A 124 -0.81 -18.34 -12.68
N THR A 125 -0.27 -18.77 -11.55
CA THR A 125 0.15 -20.18 -11.35
C THR A 125 -0.43 -20.84 -10.11
N GLY A 126 -1.05 -20.09 -9.21
CA GLY A 126 -1.48 -20.58 -7.89
C GLY A 126 -0.31 -20.89 -6.94
N THR A 127 0.93 -20.60 -7.34
CA THR A 127 2.11 -20.81 -6.49
C THR A 127 2.04 -19.90 -5.28
N GLU A 128 2.20 -20.47 -4.10
CA GLU A 128 2.27 -19.72 -2.86
C GLU A 128 3.59 -18.93 -2.77
N ILE A 129 3.50 -17.72 -2.23
CA ILE A 129 4.62 -16.79 -2.09
C ILE A 129 4.69 -16.37 -0.62
N ARG A 130 5.86 -16.56 -0.02
CA ARG A 130 6.16 -16.23 1.39
C ARG A 130 7.36 -15.29 1.44
N LEU A 131 7.33 -14.32 2.34
CA LEU A 131 8.45 -13.42 2.62
C LEU A 131 8.29 -12.75 3.98
N THR A 132 9.39 -12.26 4.53
CA THR A 132 9.39 -11.38 5.70
C THR A 132 9.86 -9.99 5.26
N ALA A 133 8.98 -9.00 5.33
CA ALA A 133 9.33 -7.61 5.04
C ALA A 133 9.72 -6.91 6.35
N GLU A 134 10.98 -6.49 6.47
CA GLU A 134 11.52 -5.73 7.59
C GLU A 134 11.69 -4.25 7.20
N PRO A 135 11.83 -3.31 8.16
CA PRO A 135 11.97 -1.90 7.84
C PRO A 135 13.19 -1.57 6.96
N GLU A 136 14.24 -2.39 6.96
CA GLU A 136 15.46 -2.15 6.18
C GLU A 136 15.54 -2.99 4.90
N ARG A 137 14.92 -4.18 4.87
CA ARG A 137 15.06 -5.14 3.77
C ARG A 137 13.95 -6.20 3.80
N VAL A 138 13.87 -6.97 2.72
CA VAL A 138 13.05 -8.20 2.68
C VAL A 138 13.96 -9.41 2.85
N THR A 139 13.49 -10.39 3.63
CA THR A 139 14.15 -11.67 3.93
C THR A 139 13.19 -12.84 3.63
N ASP A 140 13.72 -14.06 3.60
CA ASP A 140 12.96 -15.32 3.47
C ASP A 140 11.99 -15.38 2.28
N VAL A 141 12.40 -14.83 1.14
CA VAL A 141 11.56 -14.80 -0.08
C VAL A 141 11.51 -16.18 -0.73
N GLU A 142 10.33 -16.78 -0.74
CA GLU A 142 10.04 -18.08 -1.34
C GLU A 142 8.83 -17.98 -2.29
N PRO A 143 8.97 -18.35 -3.57
CA PRO A 143 10.22 -18.72 -4.25
C PRO A 143 11.18 -17.52 -4.35
N ALA A 144 12.50 -17.77 -4.35
CA ALA A 144 13.52 -16.71 -4.45
C ALA A 144 13.44 -15.89 -5.75
N THR A 145 12.73 -16.41 -6.76
CA THR A 145 12.46 -15.74 -8.03
C THR A 145 11.25 -14.81 -7.98
N ALA A 146 10.55 -14.72 -6.85
CA ALA A 146 9.33 -13.94 -6.74
C ALA A 146 9.55 -12.48 -7.13
N VAL A 147 8.54 -11.92 -7.78
CA VAL A 147 8.50 -10.53 -8.25
C VAL A 147 7.20 -9.87 -7.79
N VAL A 148 7.21 -8.55 -7.70
CA VAL A 148 6.03 -7.72 -7.43
C VAL A 148 5.74 -6.84 -8.64
N SER A 149 4.47 -6.69 -8.97
CA SER A 149 4.02 -5.76 -10.00
C SER A 149 3.55 -4.44 -9.42
N GLN A 150 3.74 -3.38 -10.19
CA GLN A 150 3.17 -2.07 -9.91
C GLN A 150 2.73 -1.41 -11.22
N VAL A 151 1.47 -0.97 -11.28
CA VAL A 151 0.91 -0.20 -12.39
C VAL A 151 0.98 1.30 -12.08
N PRO A 152 0.97 2.17 -13.11
CA PRO A 152 0.77 3.61 -12.91
C PRO A 152 -0.61 3.90 -12.32
N ALA A 153 -0.73 5.07 -11.69
CA ALA A 153 -2.05 5.59 -11.33
C ALA A 153 -2.84 5.92 -12.60
N PRO A 154 -4.17 5.71 -12.60
CA PRO A 154 -4.99 6.08 -13.74
C PRO A 154 -5.03 7.60 -13.92
N GLU A 155 -5.10 8.05 -15.17
CA GLU A 155 -5.11 9.48 -15.51
C GLU A 155 -6.37 10.22 -15.03
N ASP A 156 -7.45 9.50 -14.73
CA ASP A 156 -8.75 10.05 -14.33
C ASP A 156 -8.90 10.32 -12.83
N GLY A 157 -7.93 9.91 -12.00
CA GLY A 157 -7.91 10.17 -10.56
C GLY A 157 -9.00 9.44 -9.77
N CYS A 158 -9.67 8.44 -10.34
CA CYS A 158 -10.75 7.71 -9.66
C CYS A 158 -10.22 6.64 -8.70
N GLY A 159 -9.94 7.03 -7.44
CA GLY A 159 -9.57 6.11 -6.36
C GLY A 159 -8.23 5.39 -6.61
N VAL A 160 -7.72 4.70 -5.59
CA VAL A 160 -6.43 3.99 -5.68
C VAL A 160 -6.63 2.49 -5.67
N ARG A 161 -7.64 1.99 -4.96
CA ARG A 161 -7.78 0.55 -4.72
C ARG A 161 -8.09 -0.20 -6.02
N ALA A 162 -9.20 0.12 -6.67
CA ALA A 162 -9.62 -0.58 -7.90
C ALA A 162 -8.64 -0.45 -9.08
N PRO A 163 -8.08 0.74 -9.39
CA PRO A 163 -7.21 0.87 -10.56
C PRO A 163 -5.75 0.46 -10.30
N VAL A 164 -5.28 0.54 -9.05
CA VAL A 164 -3.87 0.29 -8.71
C VAL A 164 -3.71 -0.96 -7.84
N CYS A 165 -4.38 -1.04 -6.69
CA CYS A 165 -4.20 -2.16 -5.76
C CYS A 165 -4.72 -3.49 -6.33
N ASP A 166 -5.84 -3.49 -7.05
CA ASP A 166 -6.37 -4.71 -7.69
C ASP A 166 -5.44 -5.27 -8.79
N GLN A 167 -4.47 -4.49 -9.24
CA GLN A 167 -3.45 -4.88 -10.23
C GLN A 167 -2.06 -5.13 -9.61
N GLY A 168 -1.89 -4.84 -8.30
CA GLY A 168 -0.64 -4.98 -7.58
C GLY A 168 -0.48 -6.39 -7.01
N HIS A 169 0.25 -7.25 -7.70
CA HIS A 169 0.35 -8.67 -7.37
C HIS A 169 1.79 -9.11 -7.08
N PHE A 170 1.92 -10.21 -6.34
CA PHE A 170 3.13 -11.02 -6.35
C PHE A 170 3.01 -12.12 -7.40
N PHE A 171 4.08 -12.38 -8.15
CA PHE A 171 4.21 -13.53 -9.03
C PHE A 171 5.39 -14.39 -8.61
N GLY A 172 5.30 -15.70 -8.80
CA GLY A 172 6.39 -16.62 -8.44
C GLY A 172 7.66 -16.42 -9.25
N SER A 173 7.58 -15.76 -10.42
CA SER A 173 8.71 -15.37 -11.25
C SER A 173 8.34 -14.28 -12.25
N ALA A 174 9.34 -13.59 -12.82
CA ALA A 174 9.14 -12.68 -13.94
C ALA A 174 8.46 -13.36 -15.15
N GLN A 175 8.75 -14.65 -15.38
CA GLN A 175 8.08 -15.42 -16.44
C GLN A 175 6.60 -15.62 -16.15
N ALA A 176 6.23 -15.88 -14.89
CA ALA A 176 4.83 -15.99 -14.48
C ALA A 176 4.08 -14.65 -14.59
N ALA A 177 4.78 -13.52 -14.45
CA ALA A 177 4.22 -12.19 -14.63
C ALA A 177 4.10 -11.76 -16.10
N ALA A 178 4.75 -12.44 -17.05
CA ALA A 178 4.93 -11.95 -18.41
C ALA A 178 3.60 -11.72 -19.17
N ASP A 179 2.61 -12.59 -18.98
CA ASP A 179 1.31 -12.48 -19.64
C ASP A 179 0.49 -11.32 -19.10
N TRP A 180 0.57 -11.09 -17.78
CA TRP A 180 0.00 -9.94 -17.11
C TRP A 180 0.71 -8.65 -17.58
N GLN A 181 2.04 -8.62 -17.59
CA GLN A 181 2.80 -7.44 -17.98
C GLN A 181 2.55 -7.03 -19.44
N ARG A 182 2.28 -7.97 -20.36
CA ARG A 182 1.87 -7.63 -21.73
C ARG A 182 0.51 -6.94 -21.80
N GLN A 183 -0.38 -7.18 -20.84
CA GLN A 183 -1.68 -6.51 -20.73
C GLN A 183 -1.57 -5.15 -20.03
N HIS A 184 -0.48 -4.93 -19.28
CA HIS A 184 -0.18 -3.69 -18.57
C HIS A 184 1.20 -3.15 -18.99
N PRO A 185 1.37 -2.67 -20.24
CA PRO A 185 2.68 -2.35 -20.81
C PRO A 185 3.44 -1.23 -20.09
N GLU A 186 2.73 -0.37 -19.34
CA GLU A 186 3.31 0.72 -18.55
C GLU A 186 3.67 0.30 -17.12
N SER A 187 3.37 -0.94 -16.75
CA SER A 187 3.72 -1.49 -15.44
C SER A 187 5.20 -1.80 -15.32
N VAL A 188 5.67 -1.83 -14.07
CA VAL A 188 6.94 -2.45 -13.71
C VAL A 188 6.71 -3.78 -13.02
N VAL A 189 7.60 -4.72 -13.29
CA VAL A 189 7.70 -6.00 -12.57
C VAL A 189 9.11 -6.06 -11.99
N LEU A 190 9.20 -6.07 -10.67
CA LEU A 190 10.45 -5.93 -9.93
C LEU A 190 10.70 -7.17 -9.08
N PRO A 191 11.95 -7.64 -8.92
CA PRO A 191 12.30 -8.55 -7.83
C PRO A 191 11.75 -8.01 -6.50
N VAL A 192 11.27 -8.87 -5.61
CA VAL A 192 10.65 -8.45 -4.34
C VAL A 192 11.54 -7.47 -3.54
N ALA A 193 12.86 -7.71 -3.51
CA ALA A 193 13.80 -6.82 -2.84
C ALA A 193 13.82 -5.41 -3.45
N ASP A 194 13.77 -5.30 -4.78
CA ASP A 194 13.71 -4.02 -5.49
C ASP A 194 12.32 -3.36 -5.33
N GLY A 195 11.26 -4.16 -5.21
CA GLY A 195 9.92 -3.70 -4.86
C GLY A 195 9.87 -3.00 -3.49
N HIS A 196 10.60 -3.52 -2.50
CA HIS A 196 10.73 -2.86 -1.20
C HIS A 196 11.50 -1.52 -1.28
N VAL A 197 12.54 -1.45 -2.13
CA VAL A 197 13.24 -0.18 -2.41
C VAL A 197 12.30 0.81 -3.11
N PHE A 198 11.49 0.33 -4.07
CA PHE A 198 10.46 1.13 -4.73
C PHE A 198 9.45 1.69 -3.73
N GLY A 199 8.88 0.83 -2.87
CA GLY A 199 7.92 1.24 -1.84
C GLY A 199 8.48 2.29 -0.88
N ARG A 200 9.76 2.18 -0.51
CA ARG A 200 10.44 3.21 0.29
C ARG A 200 10.47 4.57 -0.40
N ARG A 201 10.89 4.59 -1.67
CA ARG A 201 10.94 5.84 -2.44
C ARG A 201 9.55 6.45 -2.62
N LEU A 202 8.54 5.61 -2.81
CA LEU A 202 7.14 6.07 -2.87
C LEU A 202 6.70 6.69 -1.54
N LEU A 203 6.94 6.04 -0.40
CA LEU A 203 6.61 6.62 0.91
C LEU A 203 7.40 7.90 1.20
N GLU A 204 8.67 7.97 0.81
CA GLU A 204 9.49 9.18 0.93
C GLU A 204 8.88 10.33 0.12
N ALA A 205 8.41 10.07 -1.11
CA ALA A 205 7.71 11.05 -1.92
C ALA A 205 6.38 11.48 -1.29
N LEU A 206 5.56 10.53 -0.80
CA LEU A 206 4.25 10.79 -0.18
C LEU A 206 4.33 11.47 1.20
N PHE A 207 5.47 11.37 1.87
CA PHE A 207 5.68 11.98 3.18
C PHE A 207 6.62 13.19 3.15
N SER A 208 7.07 13.59 1.95
CA SER A 208 7.90 14.79 1.80
C SER A 208 7.06 16.05 2.01
N ALA A 209 7.60 17.01 2.76
CA ALA A 209 6.95 18.30 3.01
C ALA A 209 6.81 19.17 1.74
N ASP A 210 7.63 18.92 0.71
CA ASP A 210 7.64 19.66 -0.56
C ASP A 210 6.55 19.22 -1.55
N ALA A 211 5.80 18.16 -1.23
CA ALA A 211 4.77 17.63 -2.11
C ALA A 211 3.37 18.17 -1.78
N LEU A 212 3.30 19.30 -1.08
CA LEU A 212 2.09 20.13 -1.06
C LEU A 212 1.82 20.60 -2.50
N PRO A 213 0.60 20.39 -3.05
CA PRO A 213 0.28 20.96 -4.35
C PRO A 213 0.47 22.47 -4.30
N THR A 214 1.24 23.01 -5.24
CA THR A 214 1.32 24.46 -5.46
C THR A 214 -0.10 24.97 -5.67
N PRO A 215 -0.56 25.99 -4.93
CA PRO A 215 -1.89 26.54 -5.15
C PRO A 215 -2.04 26.94 -6.61
N GLN A 216 -3.05 26.39 -7.30
CA GLN A 216 -3.46 26.93 -8.59
C GLN A 216 -4.06 28.33 -8.33
N GLU A 217 -3.40 29.36 -8.86
CA GLU A 217 -3.96 30.73 -8.99
C GLU A 217 -5.10 30.77 -10.03
#